data_AF-A0A7X8YVT7-F1
#
_entry.id   AF-A0A7X8YVT7-F1
#
_cell.length_a   1.000
_cell.length_b   1.000
_cell.length_c   1.000
_cell.angle_alpha   90.00
_cell.angle_beta   90.00
_cell.angle_gamma   90.00
#
_symmetry.space_group_name_H-M   'P 1'
#
loop_
_entity.id
_entity.type
_entity.pdbx_description
1 polymer ?
#
loop_
_entity_poly.entity_id
_entity_poly.type
_entity_poly.pdbx_seq_one_letter_code
_entity_poly.pdbx_strand_id
1 'polypeptide(L)'
;MASYFISYTGVDESWATWIAAELEEAGHQTIVQAWDFRPGMNFVLAMSEALKADYTIAVLSPAYVAATFTGPEWAAAFAADPSGRTRKLIPVRVESLDLSGLLKDIVYIDLLDKHEKQAREALMSGITEGRAKPRNVPFPGKTHPVFPGSASAAASATEAAVPFTEMVELAKALVAEPTRGSGHALLVGLAPSRIAPLLRPSEFDAERVVDELMEVALFRSRILDRAAGAPASRSSGVIEVRQQAAYLVVHDSGRMLVAQPATDRGQLAVIEEDLHARIEKALDFFSQALQILDPTHLVVSVALAGRVEGAEYVGWLTQAERAANPTSITMPGFGRKPEAVHLGRSYALDELTSARSEIAADFVALLRREVKG
;
A
#
# COMPACT_ATOMS: atom_id res chain seq x y z
N MET A 1 -37.55 4.27 20.97
CA MET A 1 -37.67 4.69 19.56
C MET A 1 -36.74 5.86 19.39
N ALA A 2 -35.78 5.74 18.48
CA ALA A 2 -34.69 6.70 18.29
C ALA A 2 -34.68 7.19 16.84
N SER A 3 -34.17 8.39 16.62
CA SER A 3 -34.01 9.00 15.30
C SER A 3 -32.57 8.82 14.78
N TYR A 4 -32.44 8.36 13.52
CA TYR A 4 -31.17 8.15 12.85
C TYR A 4 -31.08 9.01 11.59
N PHE A 5 -30.00 9.77 11.46
CA PHE A 5 -29.60 10.38 10.18
C PHE A 5 -28.59 9.47 9.47
N ILE A 6 -28.81 9.18 8.19
CA ILE A 6 -27.90 8.32 7.40
C ILE A 6 -27.13 9.19 6.41
N SER A 7 -25.84 9.39 6.67
CA SER A 7 -24.90 10.06 5.77
C SER A 7 -24.22 9.02 4.88
N TYR A 8 -24.24 9.27 3.58
CA TYR A 8 -23.74 8.37 2.54
C TYR A 8 -23.32 9.19 1.31
N THR A 9 -22.58 8.58 0.38
CA THR A 9 -22.33 9.19 -0.95
C THR A 9 -23.23 8.58 -2.00
N GLY A 10 -23.45 9.26 -3.13
CA GLY A 10 -24.37 8.77 -4.16
C GLY A 10 -24.10 7.35 -4.68
N VAL A 11 -22.85 6.84 -4.59
CA VAL A 11 -22.54 5.46 -4.97
C VAL A 11 -23.04 4.43 -3.95
N ASP A 12 -23.23 4.85 -2.69
CA ASP A 12 -23.66 4.02 -1.56
C ASP A 12 -25.18 4.13 -1.30
N GLU A 13 -25.95 4.75 -2.21
CA GLU A 13 -27.38 5.01 -2.00
C GLU A 13 -28.19 3.74 -1.75
N SER A 14 -27.85 2.64 -2.44
CA SER A 14 -28.48 1.34 -2.23
C SER A 14 -28.28 0.81 -0.81
N TRP A 15 -27.09 0.99 -0.24
CA TRP A 15 -26.80 0.62 1.14
C TRP A 15 -27.50 1.55 2.14
N ALA A 16 -27.49 2.86 1.89
CA ALA A 16 -28.13 3.83 2.77
C ALA A 16 -29.64 3.63 2.87
N THR A 17 -30.30 3.39 1.73
CA THR A 17 -31.74 3.13 1.67
C THR A 17 -32.11 1.77 2.25
N TRP A 18 -31.26 0.74 2.09
CA TRP A 18 -31.44 -0.54 2.76
C TRP A 18 -31.34 -0.43 4.28
N ILE A 19 -30.29 0.24 4.80
CA ILE A 19 -30.13 0.48 6.25
C ILE A 19 -31.32 1.26 6.81
N ALA A 20 -31.82 2.26 6.08
CA ALA A 20 -32.98 3.04 6.48
C ALA A 20 -34.23 2.16 6.63
N ALA A 21 -34.52 1.32 5.64
CA ALA A 21 -35.66 0.42 5.66
C ALA A 21 -35.61 -0.57 6.83
N GLU A 22 -34.46 -1.18 7.09
CA GLU A 22 -34.25 -2.11 8.21
C GLU A 22 -34.50 -1.45 9.58
N LEU A 23 -34.13 -0.18 9.73
CA LEU A 23 -34.35 0.57 10.96
C LEU A 23 -35.81 0.97 11.16
N GLU A 24 -36.50 1.37 10.10
CA GLU A 24 -37.92 1.68 10.15
C GLU A 24 -38.77 0.44 10.43
N GLU A 25 -38.43 -0.71 9.84
CA GLU A 25 -39.06 -2.01 10.15
C GLU A 25 -38.88 -2.40 11.62
N ALA A 26 -37.75 -2.04 12.23
CA ALA A 26 -37.49 -2.22 13.66
C ALA A 26 -38.18 -1.17 14.56
N GLY A 27 -38.93 -0.22 13.98
CA GLY A 27 -39.69 0.79 14.70
C GLY A 27 -38.87 2.01 15.12
N HIS A 28 -37.78 2.33 14.43
CA HIS A 28 -37.03 3.58 14.57
C HIS A 28 -37.46 4.62 13.52
N GLN A 29 -37.03 5.87 13.67
CA GLN A 29 -37.24 6.92 12.66
C GLN A 29 -35.94 7.15 11.91
N THR A 30 -36.01 7.30 10.59
CA THR A 30 -34.83 7.59 9.78
C THR A 30 -34.99 8.87 8.96
N ILE A 31 -33.88 9.54 8.69
CA ILE A 31 -33.78 10.67 7.76
C ILE A 31 -32.70 10.30 6.75
N VAL A 32 -33.07 10.20 5.47
CA VAL A 32 -32.17 9.86 4.37
C VAL A 32 -32.40 10.77 3.17
N GLN A 33 -31.32 11.33 2.63
CA GLN A 33 -31.38 12.32 1.56
C GLN A 33 -32.20 11.83 0.35
N ALA A 34 -32.04 10.56 -0.05
CA ALA A 34 -32.77 9.97 -1.18
C ALA A 34 -34.30 10.02 -1.04
N TRP A 35 -34.85 10.02 0.18
CA TRP A 35 -36.28 9.96 0.43
C TRP A 35 -36.88 11.31 0.84
N ASP A 36 -36.12 12.10 1.61
CA ASP A 36 -36.64 13.28 2.30
C ASP A 36 -36.32 14.61 1.60
N PHE A 37 -35.33 14.66 0.70
CA PHE A 37 -34.90 15.90 0.07
C PHE A 37 -35.57 16.05 -1.31
N ARG A 38 -36.50 17.00 -1.42
CA ARG A 38 -37.31 17.22 -2.63
C ARG A 38 -36.92 18.52 -3.36
N PRO A 39 -37.09 18.59 -4.70
CA PRO A 39 -36.84 19.81 -5.46
C PRO A 39 -37.61 21.01 -4.90
N GLY A 40 -36.91 22.13 -4.66
CA GLY A 40 -37.47 23.33 -4.04
C GLY A 40 -37.14 23.50 -2.55
N MET A 41 -36.58 22.48 -1.90
CA MET A 41 -36.06 22.59 -0.53
C MET A 41 -34.68 23.26 -0.50
N ASN A 42 -34.39 23.98 0.58
CA ASN A 42 -33.06 24.49 0.84
C ASN A 42 -32.20 23.38 1.46
N PHE A 43 -31.27 22.84 0.67
CA PHE A 43 -30.37 21.75 1.05
C PHE A 43 -29.64 22.00 2.38
N VAL A 44 -29.17 23.24 2.60
CA VAL A 44 -28.41 23.60 3.81
C VAL A 44 -29.29 23.55 5.06
N LEU A 45 -30.55 23.99 4.96
CA LEU A 45 -31.49 23.94 6.07
C LEU A 45 -31.97 22.51 6.36
N ALA A 46 -32.23 21.72 5.32
CA ALA A 46 -32.60 20.31 5.47
C ALA A 46 -31.49 19.51 6.16
N MET A 47 -30.23 19.77 5.81
CA MET A 47 -29.07 19.16 6.46
C MET A 47 -28.91 19.60 7.92
N SER A 48 -29.14 20.88 8.21
CA SER A 48 -29.11 21.40 9.59
C SER A 48 -30.17 20.78 10.50
N GLU A 49 -31.33 20.39 9.96
CA GLU A 49 -32.35 19.65 10.70
C GLU A 49 -31.98 18.17 10.85
N ALA A 50 -31.43 17.55 9.81
CA ALA A 50 -30.99 16.15 9.85
C ALA A 50 -29.91 15.89 10.91
N LEU A 51 -29.00 16.86 11.13
CA LEU A 51 -27.96 16.79 12.17
C LEU A 51 -28.52 16.85 13.62
N LYS A 52 -29.82 17.10 13.82
CA LYS A 52 -30.47 17.07 15.15
C LYS A 52 -30.93 15.66 15.57
N ALA A 53 -30.78 14.66 14.71
CA ALA A 53 -31.11 13.27 15.03
C ALA A 53 -30.33 12.77 16.25
N ASP A 54 -30.88 11.77 16.96
CA ASP A 54 -30.27 11.19 18.15
C ASP A 54 -28.93 10.53 17.82
N TYR A 55 -28.85 9.88 16.65
CA TYR A 55 -27.66 9.20 16.16
C TYR A 55 -27.43 9.47 14.66
N THR A 56 -26.17 9.49 14.23
CA THR A 56 -25.77 9.58 12.82
C THR A 56 -25.08 8.30 12.39
N ILE A 57 -25.60 7.66 11.35
CA ILE A 57 -24.97 6.51 10.68
C ILE A 57 -24.13 7.03 9.52
N ALA A 58 -22.85 6.68 9.51
CA ALA A 58 -21.95 6.97 8.40
C ALA A 58 -21.71 5.70 7.59
N VAL A 59 -22.17 5.67 6.34
CA VAL A 59 -21.96 4.52 5.44
C VAL A 59 -20.56 4.61 4.83
N LEU A 60 -19.64 3.84 5.40
CA LEU A 60 -18.22 3.87 5.07
C LEU A 60 -17.92 3.00 3.84
N SER A 61 -17.51 3.69 2.78
CA SER A 61 -16.93 3.15 1.54
C SER A 61 -15.69 3.97 1.15
N PRO A 62 -14.85 3.48 0.23
CA PRO A 62 -13.77 4.27 -0.36
C PRO A 62 -14.26 5.62 -0.92
N ALA A 63 -15.43 5.64 -1.56
CA ALA A 63 -16.02 6.86 -2.08
C ALA A 63 -16.46 7.82 -0.96
N TYR A 64 -16.98 7.29 0.15
CA TYR A 64 -17.38 8.08 1.31
C TYR A 64 -16.20 8.79 1.99
N VAL A 65 -15.03 8.14 2.04
CA VAL A 65 -13.81 8.74 2.61
C VAL A 65 -13.09 9.66 1.63
N ALA A 66 -13.14 9.37 0.33
CA ALA A 66 -12.53 10.21 -0.71
C ALA A 66 -13.34 11.48 -1.02
N ALA A 67 -14.66 11.48 -0.73
CA ALA A 67 -15.54 12.61 -0.99
C ALA A 67 -15.15 13.85 -0.16
N THR A 68 -14.67 14.90 -0.83
CA THR A 68 -14.21 16.16 -0.23
C THR A 68 -15.33 16.94 0.49
N PHE A 69 -16.61 16.61 0.23
CA PHE A 69 -17.78 17.31 0.75
C PHE A 69 -18.50 16.60 1.91
N THR A 70 -18.19 15.33 2.23
CA THR A 70 -18.75 14.61 3.40
C THR A 70 -17.94 14.81 4.68
N GLY A 71 -16.75 15.41 4.57
CA GLY A 71 -15.85 15.76 5.68
C GLY A 71 -16.51 16.54 6.83
N PRO A 72 -17.38 17.54 6.60
CA PRO A 72 -18.02 18.29 7.69
C PRO A 72 -19.12 17.52 8.43
N GLU A 73 -19.75 16.53 7.78
CA GLU A 73 -20.99 15.89 8.27
C GLU A 73 -20.70 14.90 9.41
N TRP A 74 -19.76 13.97 9.20
CA TRP A 74 -19.31 13.08 10.28
C TRP A 74 -18.37 13.80 11.26
N ALA A 75 -17.65 14.84 10.82
CA ALA A 75 -16.80 15.62 11.72
C ALA A 75 -17.60 16.42 12.76
N ALA A 76 -18.81 16.90 12.41
CA ALA A 76 -19.70 17.57 13.36
C ALA A 76 -20.26 16.60 14.41
N ALA A 77 -20.68 15.40 13.97
CA ALA A 77 -21.13 14.34 14.88
C ALA A 77 -19.99 13.82 15.78
N PHE A 78 -18.78 13.67 15.22
CA PHE A 78 -17.56 13.31 15.96
C PHE A 78 -17.14 14.40 16.94
N ALA A 79 -17.20 15.69 16.56
CA ALA A 79 -16.90 16.81 17.45
C ALA A 79 -17.90 16.92 18.61
N ALA A 80 -19.15 16.52 18.41
CA ALA A 80 -20.20 16.55 19.43
C ALA A 80 -20.08 15.41 20.47
N ASP A 81 -19.45 14.28 20.12
CA ASP A 81 -19.07 13.22 21.06
C ASP A 81 -17.69 12.61 20.71
N PRO A 82 -16.59 13.32 21.02
CA PRO A 82 -15.25 12.85 20.69
C PRO A 82 -14.84 11.60 21.48
N SER A 83 -15.58 11.28 22.55
CA SER A 83 -15.33 10.14 23.43
C SER A 83 -16.06 8.86 23.00
N GLY A 84 -17.00 8.97 22.04
CA GLY A 84 -17.85 7.87 21.57
C GLY A 84 -18.79 7.28 22.64
N ARG A 85 -18.90 7.89 23.82
CA ARG A 85 -19.64 7.33 24.97
C ARG A 85 -21.15 7.40 24.80
N THR A 86 -21.62 8.38 24.04
CA THR A 86 -23.04 8.55 23.68
C THR A 86 -23.36 7.97 22.30
N ARG A 87 -22.35 7.41 21.61
CA ARG A 87 -22.48 6.71 20.31
C ARG A 87 -23.17 7.55 19.23
N LYS A 88 -23.00 8.89 19.28
CA LYS A 88 -23.63 9.82 18.33
C LYS A 88 -23.25 9.56 16.87
N LEU A 89 -22.07 8.97 16.64
CA LEU A 89 -21.64 8.50 15.33
C LEU A 89 -21.55 6.97 15.35
N ILE A 90 -22.25 6.33 14.42
CA ILE A 90 -22.26 4.87 14.21
C ILE A 90 -21.72 4.60 12.81
N PRO A 91 -20.43 4.25 12.66
CA PRO A 91 -19.88 3.95 11.35
C PRO A 91 -20.30 2.53 10.90
N VAL A 92 -20.70 2.39 9.64
CA VAL A 92 -21.10 1.13 9.03
C VAL A 92 -20.24 0.89 7.79
N ARG A 93 -19.37 -0.11 7.82
CA ARG A 93 -18.50 -0.49 6.71
C ARG A 93 -19.25 -1.40 5.75
N VAL A 94 -19.44 -0.93 4.52
CA VAL A 94 -20.12 -1.68 3.45
C VAL A 94 -19.17 -2.15 2.36
N GLU A 95 -18.00 -1.51 2.25
CA GLU A 95 -16.93 -1.88 1.32
C GLU A 95 -15.59 -1.93 2.05
N SER A 96 -14.62 -2.65 1.46
CA SER A 96 -13.27 -2.71 2.01
C SER A 96 -12.66 -1.31 2.00
N LEU A 97 -12.23 -0.86 3.17
CA LEU A 97 -11.76 0.49 3.40
C LEU A 97 -10.64 0.48 4.43
N ASP A 98 -9.50 1.06 4.06
CA ASP A 98 -8.41 1.35 4.99
C ASP A 98 -8.74 2.60 5.81
N LEU A 99 -9.36 2.37 6.97
CA LEU A 99 -9.70 3.43 7.91
C LEU A 99 -8.43 4.07 8.49
N SER A 100 -8.18 5.32 8.13
CA SER A 100 -7.07 6.13 8.63
C SER A 100 -7.57 7.32 9.46
N GLY A 101 -6.71 7.83 10.35
CA GLY A 101 -7.04 8.96 11.22
C GLY A 101 -8.07 8.63 12.31
N LEU A 102 -8.91 9.61 12.67
CA LEU A 102 -9.83 9.56 13.82
C LEU A 102 -10.91 8.47 13.72
N LEU A 103 -11.17 7.94 12.52
CA LEU A 103 -12.15 6.87 12.29
C LEU A 103 -11.59 5.46 12.59
N LYS A 104 -10.25 5.32 12.71
CA LYS A 104 -9.60 4.04 13.05
C LYS A 104 -9.95 3.57 14.47
N ASP A 105 -10.12 4.52 15.39
CA ASP A 105 -10.33 4.23 16.80
C ASP A 105 -11.82 4.05 17.16
N ILE A 106 -12.73 4.24 16.19
CA ILE A 106 -14.17 4.07 16.38
C ILE A 106 -14.58 2.66 15.96
N VAL A 107 -15.26 1.93 16.84
CA VAL A 107 -15.82 0.62 16.52
C VAL A 107 -16.95 0.77 15.50
N TYR A 108 -16.81 0.11 14.36
CA TYR A 108 -17.77 0.12 13.27
C TYR A 108 -18.57 -1.19 13.18
N ILE A 109 -19.74 -1.11 12.55
CA ILE A 109 -20.51 -2.28 12.13
C ILE A 109 -19.95 -2.73 10.78
N ASP A 110 -19.51 -3.98 10.69
CA ASP A 110 -18.97 -4.53 9.47
C ASP A 110 -20.02 -5.33 8.71
N LEU A 111 -20.40 -4.87 7.52
CA LEU A 111 -21.32 -5.55 6.61
C LEU A 111 -20.60 -6.16 5.40
N LEU A 112 -19.29 -5.98 5.29
CA LEU A 112 -18.48 -6.50 4.18
C LEU A 112 -18.60 -8.02 4.07
N ASP A 113 -18.80 -8.51 2.84
CA ASP A 113 -18.94 -9.93 2.48
C ASP A 113 -20.05 -10.69 3.23
N LYS A 114 -20.97 -9.99 3.91
CA LYS A 114 -22.11 -10.61 4.58
C LYS A 114 -23.28 -10.75 3.61
N HIS A 115 -23.91 -11.93 3.64
CA HIS A 115 -25.22 -12.10 3.01
C HIS A 115 -26.30 -11.32 3.79
N GLU A 116 -27.38 -10.93 3.11
CA GLU A 116 -28.44 -10.05 3.63
C GLU A 116 -28.91 -10.38 5.06
N LYS A 117 -29.18 -11.67 5.35
CA LYS A 117 -29.59 -12.10 6.70
C LYS A 117 -28.51 -11.84 7.76
N GLN A 118 -27.25 -12.09 7.44
CA GLN A 118 -26.12 -11.85 8.34
C GLN A 118 -25.83 -10.36 8.50
N ALA A 119 -26.01 -9.58 7.44
CA ALA A 119 -25.89 -8.12 7.46
C ALA A 119 -26.96 -7.50 8.37
N ARG A 120 -28.23 -7.94 8.25
CA ARG A 120 -29.34 -7.53 9.13
C ARG A 120 -29.05 -7.84 10.59
N GLU A 121 -28.59 -9.06 10.90
CA GLU A 121 -28.23 -9.44 12.28
C GLU A 121 -27.07 -8.58 12.83
N ALA A 122 -26.05 -8.29 12.01
CA ALA A 122 -24.93 -7.44 12.39
C ALA A 122 -25.36 -5.98 12.61
N LEU A 123 -26.22 -5.43 11.75
CA LEU A 123 -26.78 -4.08 11.87
C LEU A 123 -27.60 -3.93 13.14
N MET A 124 -28.56 -4.83 13.37
CA MET A 124 -29.45 -4.77 14.54
C MET A 124 -28.71 -5.00 15.86
N SER A 125 -27.75 -5.94 15.89
CA SER A 125 -26.92 -6.15 17.08
C SER A 125 -25.97 -4.99 17.34
N GLY A 126 -25.49 -4.32 16.29
CA GLY A 126 -24.68 -3.12 16.38
C GLY A 126 -25.46 -1.92 16.92
N ILE A 127 -26.72 -1.75 16.53
CA ILE A 127 -27.52 -0.56 16.89
C ILE A 127 -28.17 -0.69 18.28
N THR A 128 -28.44 -1.90 18.75
CA THR A 128 -29.04 -2.13 20.08
C THR A 128 -28.10 -1.68 21.21
N GLU A 129 -28.61 -0.93 22.20
CA GLU A 129 -27.86 -0.54 23.38
C GLU A 129 -27.63 -1.73 24.33
N GLY A 130 -26.38 -2.01 24.70
CA GLY A 130 -26.03 -3.05 25.67
C GLY A 130 -24.77 -3.85 25.32
N ARG A 131 -24.53 -4.93 26.08
CA ARG A 131 -23.36 -5.81 25.88
C ARG A 131 -23.59 -6.74 24.68
N ALA A 132 -22.73 -6.65 23.68
CA ALA A 132 -22.67 -7.55 22.51
C ALA A 132 -22.15 -8.97 22.87
N LYS A 133 -22.75 -9.64 23.86
CA LYS A 133 -22.40 -11.01 24.25
C LYS A 133 -23.25 -11.99 23.43
N PRO A 134 -22.66 -12.81 22.54
CA PRO A 134 -23.42 -13.86 21.86
C PRO A 134 -23.96 -14.87 22.88
N ARG A 135 -25.17 -15.40 22.63
CA ARG A 135 -25.83 -16.36 23.54
C ARG A 135 -25.03 -17.66 23.72
N ASN A 136 -24.15 -18.00 22.77
CA ASN A 136 -23.29 -19.18 22.84
C ASN A 136 -21.85 -18.80 22.46
N VAL A 137 -20.88 -19.16 23.29
CA VAL A 137 -19.44 -18.88 23.05
C VAL A 137 -18.75 -20.23 22.79
N PRO A 138 -18.36 -20.55 21.54
CA PRO A 138 -17.74 -21.82 21.23
C PRO A 138 -16.31 -21.92 21.80
N PHE A 139 -15.89 -23.14 22.16
CA PHE A 139 -14.55 -23.42 22.72
C PHE A 139 -13.47 -23.45 21.62
N PRO A 140 -12.24 -22.90 21.83
CA PRO A 140 -11.25 -22.71 20.76
C PRO A 140 -10.39 -23.94 20.37
N GLY A 141 -10.56 -25.10 20.99
CA GLY A 141 -9.76 -26.31 20.71
C GLY A 141 -10.46 -27.32 19.79
N LYS A 142 -9.77 -27.80 18.73
CA LYS A 142 -10.31 -28.80 17.78
C LYS A 142 -10.39 -30.21 18.37
N THR A 143 -11.53 -30.85 18.08
CA THR A 143 -11.89 -32.30 18.01
C THR A 143 -10.89 -33.36 18.50
N HIS A 144 -11.43 -34.31 19.29
CA HIS A 144 -10.81 -35.50 19.89
C HIS A 144 -9.92 -36.36 18.95
N PRO A 145 -8.92 -37.09 19.49
CA PRO A 145 -7.94 -37.85 18.73
C PRO A 145 -8.49 -39.18 18.19
N VAL A 146 -8.00 -39.60 17.02
CA VAL A 146 -7.99 -41.01 16.59
C VAL A 146 -6.53 -41.43 16.37
N PHE A 147 -6.11 -42.49 17.04
CA PHE A 147 -4.77 -43.14 17.00
C PHE A 147 -4.99 -44.65 17.21
N PRO A 148 -4.10 -45.60 16.82
CA PRO A 148 -2.86 -45.53 16.02
C PRO A 148 -2.87 -46.38 14.73
N GLY A 149 -2.07 -45.99 13.73
CA GLY A 149 -1.76 -46.85 12.58
C GLY A 149 -1.19 -46.06 11.41
N SER A 150 -0.02 -45.45 11.61
CA SER A 150 0.68 -44.61 10.65
C SER A 150 1.13 -45.37 9.40
N ALA A 151 0.59 -44.99 8.24
CA ALA A 151 1.37 -44.66 7.05
C ALA A 151 0.45 -44.24 5.88
N SER A 152 0.57 -42.96 5.50
CA SER A 152 0.73 -42.50 4.11
C SER A 152 -0.21 -41.35 3.68
N ALA A 153 0.47 -40.30 3.23
CA ALA A 153 0.06 -39.35 2.20
C ALA A 153 -1.10 -38.39 2.49
N ALA A 154 -0.75 -37.28 3.16
CA ALA A 154 -1.24 -35.95 2.76
C ALA A 154 -0.19 -34.89 3.11
N ALA A 155 0.99 -35.01 2.51
CA ALA A 155 1.85 -33.85 2.25
C ALA A 155 1.43 -33.27 0.90
N SER A 156 1.03 -31.99 0.89
CA SER A 156 1.35 -30.99 -0.15
C SER A 156 0.37 -29.82 -0.06
N ALA A 157 0.77 -28.76 0.65
CA ALA A 157 0.60 -27.33 0.28
C ALA A 157 0.95 -26.42 1.48
N THR A 158 2.16 -26.55 2.01
CA THR A 158 2.84 -25.41 2.63
C THR A 158 3.81 -24.93 1.55
N GLU A 159 3.44 -23.91 0.80
CA GLU A 159 4.34 -23.27 -0.17
C GLU A 159 5.48 -22.65 0.65
N ALA A 160 6.64 -23.31 0.66
CA ALA A 160 7.76 -22.97 1.54
C ALA A 160 8.30 -21.58 1.19
N ALA A 161 8.55 -20.76 2.20
CA ALA A 161 9.22 -19.48 2.03
C ALA A 161 10.59 -19.69 1.35
N VAL A 162 10.89 -18.83 0.37
CA VAL A 162 12.13 -18.85 -0.41
C VAL A 162 13.31 -18.58 0.54
N PRO A 163 14.35 -19.43 0.54
CA PRO A 163 15.55 -19.22 1.36
C PRO A 163 16.22 -17.87 1.04
N PHE A 164 16.84 -17.25 2.04
CA PHE A 164 17.49 -15.94 1.89
C PHE A 164 18.52 -15.90 0.75
N THR A 165 19.34 -16.95 0.61
CA THR A 165 20.33 -17.04 -0.46
C THR A 165 19.69 -16.95 -1.84
N GLU A 166 18.54 -17.59 -2.04
CA GLU A 166 17.81 -17.57 -3.32
C GLU A 166 17.16 -16.20 -3.55
N MET A 167 16.61 -15.56 -2.52
CA MET A 167 16.11 -14.18 -2.62
C MET A 167 17.22 -13.21 -3.08
N VAL A 168 18.43 -13.34 -2.53
CA VAL A 168 19.58 -12.51 -2.93
C VAL A 168 19.94 -12.73 -4.40
N GLU A 169 20.00 -13.98 -4.86
CA GLU A 169 20.32 -14.27 -6.26
C GLU A 169 19.24 -13.74 -7.22
N LEU A 170 17.96 -13.82 -6.83
CA LEU A 170 16.87 -13.22 -7.59
C LEU A 170 16.95 -11.69 -7.64
N ALA A 171 17.26 -11.04 -6.51
CA ALA A 171 17.44 -9.58 -6.47
C ALA A 171 18.65 -9.14 -7.30
N LYS A 172 19.76 -9.89 -7.24
CA LYS A 172 20.95 -9.66 -8.06
C LYS A 172 20.67 -9.85 -9.55
N ALA A 173 19.89 -10.87 -9.92
CA ALA A 173 19.51 -11.12 -11.30
C ALA A 173 18.73 -9.94 -11.90
N LEU A 174 17.84 -9.29 -11.13
CA LEU A 174 17.12 -8.10 -11.58
C LEU A 174 18.09 -6.95 -11.91
N VAL A 175 19.05 -6.66 -11.03
CA VAL A 175 20.01 -5.57 -11.24
C VAL A 175 21.15 -5.94 -12.20
N ALA A 176 21.23 -7.19 -12.64
CA ALA A 176 22.27 -7.65 -13.55
C ALA A 176 22.00 -7.23 -15.01
N GLU A 177 20.72 -7.13 -15.40
CA GLU A 177 20.36 -6.82 -16.78
C GLU A 177 20.92 -5.45 -17.22
N PRO A 178 21.61 -5.38 -18.38
CA PRO A 178 22.16 -4.12 -18.86
C PRO A 178 21.03 -3.17 -19.25
N THR A 179 21.14 -1.92 -18.83
CA THR A 179 20.15 -0.93 -19.23
C THR A 179 20.41 -0.58 -20.69
N ARG A 180 19.39 -0.64 -21.55
CA ARG A 180 19.50 -0.26 -22.98
C ARG A 180 19.67 1.27 -23.18
N GLY A 181 20.27 1.97 -22.21
CA GLY A 181 20.48 3.42 -22.19
C GLY A 181 21.96 3.78 -22.14
N SER A 182 22.29 5.01 -22.54
CA SER A 182 23.68 5.49 -22.70
C SER A 182 24.21 6.23 -21.46
N GLY A 183 23.83 5.84 -20.25
CA GLY A 183 24.13 6.63 -19.04
C GLY A 183 24.43 5.79 -17.79
N HIS A 184 24.99 6.45 -16.77
CA HIS A 184 25.24 5.86 -15.46
C HIS A 184 23.92 5.73 -14.69
N ALA A 185 23.60 4.54 -14.20
CA ALA A 185 22.34 4.26 -13.52
C ALA A 185 22.58 3.60 -12.17
N LEU A 186 21.84 4.02 -11.15
CA LEU A 186 21.66 3.28 -9.91
C LEU A 186 20.51 2.30 -10.15
N LEU A 187 20.80 1.01 -10.01
CA LEU A 187 19.82 -0.07 -10.00
C LEU A 187 19.62 -0.56 -8.58
N VAL A 188 18.37 -0.67 -8.13
CA VAL A 188 17.99 -1.29 -6.87
C VAL A 188 16.94 -2.36 -7.17
N GLY A 189 17.20 -3.59 -6.75
CA GLY A 189 16.33 -4.74 -6.94
C GLY A 189 15.82 -5.28 -5.62
N LEU A 190 14.58 -5.76 -5.62
CA LEU A 190 13.92 -6.38 -4.49
C LEU A 190 13.41 -7.77 -4.89
N ALA A 191 13.65 -8.75 -4.03
CA ALA A 191 13.06 -10.08 -4.12
C ALA A 191 12.34 -10.45 -2.81
N PRO A 192 11.05 -10.81 -2.86
CA PRO A 192 10.29 -11.22 -1.68
C PRO A 192 10.58 -12.67 -1.26
N SER A 193 10.24 -13.00 -0.01
CA SER A 193 10.32 -14.34 0.57
C SER A 193 9.32 -15.36 0.00
N ARG A 194 8.47 -14.93 -0.92
CA ARG A 194 7.53 -15.75 -1.66
C ARG A 194 7.52 -15.28 -3.11
N ILE A 195 7.75 -16.18 -4.05
CA ILE A 195 7.88 -15.86 -5.49
C ILE A 195 6.74 -16.42 -6.34
N ALA A 196 5.69 -16.91 -5.71
CA ALA A 196 4.42 -17.18 -6.39
C ALA A 196 3.68 -15.87 -6.68
N PRO A 197 2.83 -15.81 -7.72
CA PRO A 197 2.02 -14.63 -8.02
C PRO A 197 1.24 -14.15 -6.79
N LEU A 198 1.29 -12.83 -6.54
CA LEU A 198 0.65 -12.19 -5.39
C LEU A 198 -0.80 -11.81 -5.67
N LEU A 199 -1.11 -11.53 -6.95
CA LEU A 199 -2.45 -11.29 -7.46
C LEU A 199 -2.83 -12.37 -8.48
N ARG A 200 -4.13 -12.55 -8.73
CA ARG A 200 -4.56 -13.33 -9.90
C ARG A 200 -4.12 -12.61 -11.19
N PRO A 201 -3.83 -13.33 -12.29
CA PRO A 201 -3.43 -12.70 -13.54
C PRO A 201 -4.39 -11.58 -14.00
N SER A 202 -5.71 -11.79 -13.89
CA SER A 202 -6.70 -10.76 -14.24
C SER A 202 -6.70 -9.54 -13.32
N GLU A 203 -6.32 -9.71 -12.05
CA GLU A 203 -6.20 -8.61 -11.08
C GLU A 203 -4.90 -7.83 -11.34
N PHE A 204 -3.79 -8.52 -11.62
CA PHE A 204 -2.51 -7.89 -11.97
C PHE A 204 -2.56 -7.13 -13.30
N ASP A 205 -3.27 -7.67 -14.30
CA ASP A 205 -3.41 -7.05 -15.61
C ASP A 205 -4.39 -5.86 -15.62
N ALA A 206 -5.14 -5.64 -14.53
CA ALA A 206 -6.12 -4.57 -14.43
C ALA A 206 -5.46 -3.18 -14.54
N GLU A 207 -6.08 -2.27 -15.28
CA GLU A 207 -5.58 -0.91 -15.48
C GLU A 207 -5.40 -0.15 -14.15
N ARG A 208 -6.28 -0.40 -13.18
CA ARG A 208 -6.18 0.12 -11.82
C ARG A 208 -4.80 -0.15 -11.17
N VAL A 209 -4.26 -1.36 -11.29
CA VAL A 209 -2.95 -1.72 -10.68
C VAL A 209 -1.83 -0.93 -11.33
N VAL A 210 -1.88 -0.76 -12.65
CA VAL A 210 -0.91 0.06 -13.40
C VAL A 210 -1.02 1.52 -12.96
N ASP A 211 -2.22 2.07 -12.89
CA ASP A 211 -2.46 3.46 -12.50
C ASP A 211 -1.98 3.75 -11.07
N GLU A 212 -2.25 2.86 -10.12
CA GLU A 212 -1.78 2.97 -8.74
C GLU A 212 -0.25 2.88 -8.65
N LEU A 213 0.38 1.93 -9.35
CA LEU A 213 1.85 1.84 -9.40
C LEU A 213 2.48 3.08 -10.05
N MET A 214 1.86 3.62 -11.11
CA MET A 214 2.30 4.85 -11.75
C MET A 214 2.12 6.07 -10.84
N GLU A 215 1.03 6.14 -10.08
CA GLU A 215 0.78 7.21 -9.11
C GLU A 215 1.87 7.23 -8.04
N VAL A 216 2.17 6.07 -7.46
CA VAL A 216 3.27 5.92 -6.49
C VAL A 216 4.60 6.35 -7.11
N ALA A 217 4.93 5.83 -8.30
CA ALA A 217 6.22 6.06 -8.95
C ALA A 217 6.45 7.53 -9.36
N LEU A 218 5.42 8.22 -9.84
CA LEU A 218 5.50 9.61 -10.31
C LEU A 218 5.30 10.63 -9.19
N PHE A 219 4.40 10.37 -8.25
CA PHE A 219 3.95 11.39 -7.29
C PHE A 219 4.49 11.19 -5.88
N ARG A 220 4.39 9.97 -5.34
CA ARG A 220 4.72 9.66 -3.95
C ARG A 220 6.21 9.43 -3.77
N SER A 221 6.77 8.38 -4.39
CA SER A 221 8.21 8.06 -4.30
C SER A 221 9.08 8.87 -5.27
N ARG A 222 8.50 9.36 -6.37
CA ARG A 222 9.18 10.22 -7.36
C ARG A 222 10.45 9.58 -7.93
N ILE A 223 10.36 8.28 -8.23
CA ILE A 223 11.41 7.51 -8.92
C ILE A 223 11.37 7.71 -10.44
N LEU A 224 10.23 8.16 -10.98
CA LEU A 224 10.04 8.50 -12.39
C LEU A 224 9.86 10.02 -12.57
N ASP A 225 10.25 10.53 -13.74
CA ASP A 225 10.09 11.93 -14.13
C ASP A 225 8.67 12.18 -14.63
N ARG A 226 7.97 13.15 -14.03
CA ARG A 226 6.60 13.53 -14.38
C ARG A 226 6.49 14.18 -15.74
N ALA A 227 7.54 14.87 -16.18
CA ALA A 227 7.57 15.54 -17.49
C ALA A 227 7.86 14.56 -18.63
N ALA A 228 8.43 13.39 -18.31
CA ALA A 228 8.73 12.36 -19.28
C ALA A 228 7.49 11.45 -19.46
N GLY A 229 6.79 11.61 -20.59
CA GLY A 229 5.74 10.67 -20.97
C GLY A 229 6.32 9.27 -21.19
N ALA A 230 5.82 8.27 -20.46
CA ALA A 230 6.19 6.87 -20.66
C ALA A 230 4.96 5.98 -20.43
N PRO A 231 4.36 5.39 -21.47
CA PRO A 231 3.30 4.43 -21.29
C PRO A 231 3.86 3.19 -20.58
N ALA A 232 3.14 2.67 -19.60
CA ALA A 232 3.45 1.38 -19.00
C ALA A 232 3.17 0.27 -20.03
N SER A 233 4.16 -0.57 -20.25
CA SER A 233 4.02 -1.78 -21.05
C SER A 233 3.71 -2.97 -20.14
N ARG A 234 2.81 -3.85 -20.60
CA ARG A 234 2.41 -5.07 -19.89
C ARG A 234 2.75 -6.27 -20.75
N SER A 235 3.45 -7.23 -20.16
CA SER A 235 3.72 -8.51 -20.81
C SER A 235 3.74 -9.62 -19.76
N SER A 236 2.79 -10.56 -19.87
CA SER A 236 2.75 -11.85 -19.17
C SER A 236 3.36 -11.83 -17.74
N GLY A 237 2.67 -11.18 -16.79
CA GLY A 237 3.10 -11.13 -15.39
C GLY A 237 4.19 -10.09 -15.10
N VAL A 238 4.45 -9.16 -16.02
CA VAL A 238 5.42 -8.07 -15.87
C VAL A 238 4.81 -6.75 -16.31
N ILE A 239 4.96 -5.73 -15.46
CA ILE A 239 4.72 -4.33 -15.76
C ILE A 239 6.08 -3.65 -15.90
N GLU A 240 6.39 -3.11 -17.07
CA GLU A 240 7.61 -2.34 -17.33
C GLU A 240 7.26 -0.92 -17.75
N VAL A 241 7.91 0.05 -17.11
CA VAL A 241 7.80 1.47 -17.44
C VAL A 241 9.19 1.98 -17.76
N ARG A 242 9.35 2.61 -18.92
CA ARG A 242 10.66 3.04 -19.41
C ARG A 242 10.65 4.49 -19.85
N GLN A 243 11.42 5.32 -19.14
CA GLN A 243 11.75 6.69 -19.51
C GLN A 243 13.20 6.77 -19.99
N GLN A 244 13.61 7.93 -20.50
CA GLN A 244 14.94 8.13 -21.06
C GLN A 244 16.08 7.86 -20.04
N ALA A 245 15.85 8.17 -18.77
CA ALA A 245 16.88 8.11 -17.73
C ALA A 245 16.46 7.32 -16.48
N ALA A 246 15.22 6.83 -16.43
CA ALA A 246 14.69 6.03 -15.33
C ALA A 246 13.84 4.90 -15.90
N TYR A 247 13.85 3.73 -15.27
CA TYR A 247 12.95 2.65 -15.63
C TYR A 247 12.58 1.82 -14.41
N LEU A 248 11.44 1.16 -14.51
CA LEU A 248 10.81 0.39 -13.46
C LEU A 248 10.34 -0.94 -14.05
N VAL A 249 10.59 -2.04 -13.34
CA VAL A 249 10.04 -3.36 -13.65
C VAL A 249 9.38 -3.92 -12.40
N VAL A 250 8.15 -4.42 -12.54
CA VAL A 250 7.38 -5.04 -11.48
C VAL A 250 6.85 -6.38 -11.99
N HIS A 251 7.22 -7.47 -11.32
CA HIS A 251 6.68 -8.80 -11.58
C HIS A 251 5.46 -9.08 -10.70
N ASP A 252 4.55 -9.91 -11.19
CA ASP A 252 3.39 -10.45 -10.45
C ASP A 252 3.79 -11.21 -9.18
N SER A 253 5.02 -11.74 -9.13
CA SER A 253 5.63 -12.37 -7.96
C SER A 253 6.13 -11.37 -6.91
N GLY A 254 5.96 -10.07 -7.10
CA GLY A 254 6.48 -9.02 -6.21
C GLY A 254 7.97 -8.73 -6.33
N ARG A 255 8.66 -9.36 -7.30
CA ARG A 255 10.04 -8.97 -7.65
C ARG A 255 10.01 -7.64 -8.36
N MET A 256 10.88 -6.71 -7.96
CA MET A 256 10.85 -5.34 -8.49
C MET A 256 12.25 -4.80 -8.74
N LEU A 257 12.36 -3.95 -9.75
CA LEU A 257 13.60 -3.26 -10.12
C LEU A 257 13.29 -1.79 -10.34
N VAL A 258 13.94 -0.93 -9.57
CA VAL A 258 13.93 0.52 -9.78
C VAL A 258 15.30 0.93 -10.27
N ALA A 259 15.34 1.64 -11.38
CA ALA A 259 16.55 2.24 -11.89
C ALA A 259 16.38 3.73 -12.10
N GLN A 260 17.34 4.47 -11.58
CA GLN A 260 17.39 5.93 -11.58
C GLN A 260 18.75 6.39 -12.11
N PRO A 261 18.89 7.63 -12.62
CA PRO A 261 20.19 8.17 -12.97
C PRO A 261 21.13 8.12 -11.76
N ALA A 262 22.36 7.64 -11.91
CA ALA A 262 23.36 7.66 -10.84
C ALA A 262 23.97 9.06 -10.65
N THR A 263 23.90 9.89 -11.70
CA THR A 263 24.36 11.28 -11.70
C THR A 263 23.28 12.20 -12.28
N ASP A 264 23.36 13.48 -11.96
CA ASP A 264 22.56 14.50 -12.62
C ASP A 264 23.05 14.76 -14.06
N ARG A 265 22.15 15.27 -14.91
CA ARG A 265 22.47 15.53 -16.32
C ARG A 265 23.73 16.39 -16.46
N GLY A 266 24.70 15.87 -17.21
CA GLY A 266 25.97 16.55 -17.49
C GLY A 266 27.03 16.41 -16.40
N GLN A 267 26.74 15.69 -15.31
CA GLN A 267 27.72 15.41 -14.26
C GLN A 267 28.43 14.07 -14.46
N LEU A 268 29.74 14.06 -14.24
CA LEU A 268 30.63 12.90 -14.36
C LEU A 268 31.09 12.35 -12.99
N ALA A 269 30.38 12.66 -11.90
CA ALA A 269 30.61 11.95 -10.65
C ALA A 269 29.29 11.64 -9.94
N VAL A 270 29.28 10.48 -9.30
CA VAL A 270 28.26 10.06 -8.35
C VAL A 270 28.52 10.79 -7.04
N ILE A 271 27.45 11.37 -6.49
CA ILE A 271 27.44 12.00 -5.16
C ILE A 271 26.79 11.04 -4.18
N GLU A 272 27.48 10.69 -3.09
CA GLU A 272 27.01 9.72 -2.10
C GLU A 272 25.64 10.09 -1.51
N GLU A 273 25.41 11.38 -1.24
CA GLU A 273 24.17 11.91 -0.68
C GLU A 273 23.00 11.84 -1.69
N ASP A 274 23.26 12.05 -2.97
CA ASP A 274 22.25 11.87 -4.03
C ASP A 274 21.91 10.39 -4.20
N LEU A 275 22.91 9.52 -4.09
CA LEU A 275 22.70 8.07 -4.16
C LEU A 275 21.86 7.58 -2.98
N HIS A 276 22.15 8.05 -1.77
CA HIS A 276 21.36 7.81 -0.57
C HIS A 276 19.90 8.20 -0.81
N ALA A 277 19.64 9.45 -1.22
CA ALA A 277 18.28 9.92 -1.47
C ALA A 277 17.55 9.10 -2.56
N ARG A 278 18.25 8.65 -3.60
CA ARG A 278 17.67 7.79 -4.65
C ARG A 278 17.35 6.38 -4.15
N ILE A 279 18.18 5.82 -3.26
CA ILE A 279 17.89 4.52 -2.63
C ILE A 279 16.66 4.63 -1.74
N GLU A 280 16.52 5.70 -0.93
CA GLU A 280 15.32 5.90 -0.10
C GLU A 280 14.04 5.93 -0.94
N LYS A 281 14.06 6.64 -2.08
CA LYS A 281 12.91 6.66 -3.01
C LYS A 281 12.58 5.28 -3.57
N ALA A 282 13.59 4.45 -3.86
CA ALA A 282 13.38 3.08 -4.32
C ALA A 282 12.73 2.22 -3.22
N LEU A 283 13.20 2.34 -1.97
CA LEU A 283 12.61 1.65 -0.81
C LEU A 283 11.16 2.08 -0.55
N ASP A 284 10.88 3.38 -0.64
CA ASP A 284 9.52 3.92 -0.52
C ASP A 284 8.59 3.39 -1.62
N PHE A 285 9.09 3.30 -2.86
CA PHE A 285 8.35 2.71 -3.96
C PHE A 285 8.04 1.24 -3.69
N PHE A 286 9.04 0.45 -3.30
CA PHE A 286 8.87 -0.97 -3.00
C PHE A 286 7.84 -1.24 -1.91
N SER A 287 7.91 -0.50 -0.81
CA SER A 287 6.96 -0.64 0.30
C SER A 287 5.52 -0.37 -0.16
N GLN A 288 5.31 0.71 -0.91
CA GLN A 288 3.97 1.09 -1.42
C GLN A 288 3.49 0.16 -2.54
N ALA A 289 4.37 -0.30 -3.41
CA ALA A 289 4.03 -1.24 -4.48
C ALA A 289 3.62 -2.61 -3.90
N LEU A 290 4.28 -3.08 -2.83
CA LEU A 290 3.87 -4.33 -2.17
C LEU A 290 2.53 -4.20 -1.45
N GLN A 291 2.13 -3.00 -0.96
CA GLN A 291 0.78 -2.78 -0.44
C GLN A 291 -0.30 -2.91 -1.53
N ILE A 292 0.03 -2.56 -2.78
CA ILE A 292 -0.88 -2.71 -3.93
C ILE A 292 -0.94 -4.18 -4.40
N LEU A 293 0.22 -4.85 -4.47
CA LEU A 293 0.35 -6.19 -5.08
C LEU A 293 0.08 -7.33 -4.11
N ASP A 294 0.26 -7.14 -2.80
CA ASP A 294 0.07 -8.17 -1.78
C ASP A 294 -0.95 -7.72 -0.72
N PRO A 295 -2.23 -7.56 -1.09
CA PRO A 295 -3.28 -7.14 -0.15
C PRO A 295 -3.50 -8.18 0.98
N THR A 296 -3.05 -9.42 0.78
CA THR A 296 -3.16 -10.53 1.74
C THR A 296 -1.95 -10.67 2.65
N HIS A 297 -0.93 -9.83 2.49
CA HIS A 297 0.29 -9.80 3.31
C HIS A 297 1.00 -11.18 3.37
N LEU A 298 1.11 -11.85 2.21
CA LEU A 298 1.80 -13.13 2.05
C LEU A 298 3.33 -12.98 2.07
N VAL A 299 3.85 -11.82 1.70
CA VAL A 299 5.27 -11.48 1.76
C VAL A 299 5.62 -11.08 3.19
N VAL A 300 6.45 -11.89 3.85
CA VAL A 300 6.88 -11.63 5.23
C VAL A 300 8.22 -10.89 5.30
N SER A 301 9.08 -11.07 4.31
CA SER A 301 10.38 -10.38 4.25
C SER A 301 10.88 -10.27 2.81
N VAL A 302 11.87 -9.41 2.61
CA VAL A 302 12.47 -9.13 1.31
C VAL A 302 14.00 -9.13 1.40
N ALA A 303 14.66 -9.47 0.30
CA ALA A 303 16.09 -9.23 0.11
C ALA A 303 16.29 -8.12 -0.92
N LEU A 304 17.33 -7.32 -0.70
CA LEU A 304 17.68 -6.18 -1.54
C LEU A 304 19.04 -6.40 -2.19
N ALA A 305 19.16 -6.00 -3.45
CA ALA A 305 20.42 -5.93 -4.17
C ALA A 305 20.53 -4.59 -4.92
N GLY A 306 21.75 -4.16 -5.22
CA GLY A 306 21.97 -2.90 -5.90
C GLY A 306 23.26 -2.86 -6.69
N ARG A 307 23.28 -2.05 -7.73
CA ARG A 307 24.44 -1.88 -8.62
C ARG A 307 24.45 -0.45 -9.15
N VAL A 308 25.64 0.11 -9.36
CA VAL A 308 25.80 1.34 -10.16
C VAL A 308 26.39 0.94 -11.50
N GLU A 309 25.59 1.02 -12.56
CA GLU A 309 26.03 0.74 -13.91
C GLU A 309 26.87 1.92 -14.45
N GLY A 310 27.99 1.59 -15.09
CA GLY A 310 28.92 2.58 -15.62
C GLY A 310 29.71 3.32 -14.54
N ALA A 311 29.76 2.82 -13.30
CA ALA A 311 30.52 3.44 -12.21
C ALA A 311 32.02 3.52 -12.53
N GLU A 312 32.52 2.64 -13.40
CA GLU A 312 33.92 2.62 -13.87
C GLU A 312 34.31 3.85 -14.71
N TYR A 313 33.34 4.68 -15.12
CA TYR A 313 33.57 5.87 -15.95
C TYR A 313 33.22 7.19 -15.24
N VAL A 314 32.88 7.14 -13.96
CA VAL A 314 32.49 8.32 -13.16
C VAL A 314 33.29 8.40 -11.88
N GLY A 315 33.55 9.63 -11.42
CA GLY A 315 34.12 9.83 -10.09
C GLY A 315 33.12 9.48 -8.99
N TRP A 316 33.64 9.29 -7.78
CA TRP A 316 32.82 8.99 -6.60
C TRP A 316 33.21 9.90 -5.44
N LEU A 317 32.31 10.80 -5.08
CA LEU A 317 32.55 11.91 -4.17
C LEU A 317 31.39 12.06 -3.18
N THR A 318 31.67 12.64 -2.03
CA THR A 318 30.65 13.25 -1.17
C THR A 318 30.31 14.67 -1.66
N GLN A 319 29.18 15.21 -1.22
CA GLN A 319 28.78 16.57 -1.54
C GLN A 319 29.78 17.60 -1.00
N ALA A 320 30.37 17.33 0.18
CA ALA A 320 31.44 18.16 0.75
C ALA A 320 32.71 18.13 -0.09
N GLU A 321 33.14 16.96 -0.58
CA GLU A 321 34.30 16.84 -1.47
C GLU A 321 34.06 17.54 -2.82
N ARG A 322 32.84 17.42 -3.37
CA ARG A 322 32.46 18.14 -4.60
C ARG A 322 32.46 19.65 -4.42
N ALA A 323 31.99 20.16 -3.28
CA ALA A 323 32.00 21.59 -2.97
C ALA A 323 33.42 22.12 -2.79
N ALA A 324 34.32 21.32 -2.19
CA ALA A 324 35.71 21.69 -1.98
C ALA A 324 36.53 21.67 -3.28
N ASN A 325 36.28 20.73 -4.19
CA ASN A 325 36.98 20.60 -5.47
C ASN A 325 36.00 20.40 -6.65
N PRO A 326 35.43 21.49 -7.22
CA PRO A 326 34.41 21.39 -8.26
C PRO A 326 34.85 20.66 -9.53
N THR A 327 36.14 20.74 -9.88
CA THR A 327 36.72 20.22 -11.14
C THR A 327 37.50 18.91 -10.99
N SER A 328 37.79 18.47 -9.76
CA SER A 328 38.59 17.26 -9.54
C SER A 328 37.71 16.02 -9.56
N ILE A 329 38.03 15.07 -10.44
CA ILE A 329 37.35 13.79 -10.56
C ILE A 329 38.42 12.71 -10.58
N THR A 330 38.58 11.99 -9.46
CA THR A 330 39.39 10.77 -9.43
C THR A 330 38.54 9.65 -9.98
N MET A 331 38.88 9.16 -11.18
CA MET A 331 38.21 8.01 -11.77
C MET A 331 38.74 6.71 -11.13
N PRO A 332 37.85 5.76 -10.78
CA PRO A 332 38.29 4.42 -10.40
C PRO A 332 39.04 3.77 -11.57
N GLY A 333 39.97 2.85 -11.26
CA GLY A 333 40.84 2.23 -12.25
C GLY A 333 40.06 1.54 -13.37
N PHE A 334 40.52 1.72 -14.61
CA PHE A 334 39.90 1.11 -15.79
C PHE A 334 39.89 -0.43 -15.70
N GLY A 335 38.72 -1.05 -15.93
CA GLY A 335 38.63 -2.46 -16.33
C GLY A 335 37.80 -3.40 -15.45
N ARG A 336 37.39 -3.00 -14.23
CA ARG A 336 36.48 -3.81 -13.39
C ARG A 336 35.05 -3.28 -13.50
N LYS A 337 34.14 -4.11 -13.99
CA LYS A 337 32.70 -3.82 -13.92
C LYS A 337 32.23 -4.08 -12.48
N PRO A 338 31.61 -3.11 -11.80
CA PRO A 338 31.10 -3.31 -10.44
C PRO A 338 30.06 -4.43 -10.42
N GLU A 339 30.21 -5.36 -9.48
CA GLU A 339 29.21 -6.40 -9.25
C GLU A 339 28.02 -5.87 -8.42
N ALA A 340 26.93 -6.64 -8.40
CA ALA A 340 25.77 -6.31 -7.57
C ALA A 340 26.08 -6.58 -6.09
N VAL A 341 25.86 -5.59 -5.23
CA VAL A 341 25.99 -5.70 -3.78
C VAL A 341 24.66 -6.06 -3.13
N HIS A 342 24.69 -6.65 -1.93
CA HIS A 342 23.52 -6.97 -1.12
C HIS A 342 23.85 -6.79 0.37
N LEU A 343 22.84 -6.53 1.20
CA LEU A 343 23.00 -6.17 2.62
C LEU A 343 23.22 -7.36 3.57
N GLY A 344 23.36 -8.58 3.05
CA GLY A 344 23.67 -9.76 3.86
C GLY A 344 22.56 -10.27 4.80
N ARG A 345 21.39 -9.63 4.84
CA ARG A 345 20.19 -10.05 5.59
C ARG A 345 18.91 -9.76 4.80
N SER A 346 17.79 -10.36 5.23
CA SER A 346 16.46 -9.95 4.81
C SER A 346 15.91 -8.83 5.71
N TYR A 347 14.89 -8.15 5.21
CA TYR A 347 14.19 -7.05 5.88
C TYR A 347 12.70 -7.35 5.93
N ALA A 348 12.05 -7.03 7.04
CA ALA A 348 10.60 -6.98 7.09
C ALA A 348 10.08 -5.78 6.27
N LEU A 349 8.81 -5.82 5.88
CA LEU A 349 8.21 -4.77 5.04
C LEU A 349 8.17 -3.40 5.73
N ASP A 350 7.95 -3.37 7.03
CA ASP A 350 7.93 -2.14 7.84
C ASP A 350 9.32 -1.54 8.00
N GLU A 351 10.38 -2.37 8.00
CA GLU A 351 11.77 -1.91 8.05
C GLU A 351 12.15 -1.10 6.81
N LEU A 352 11.53 -1.35 5.65
CA LEU A 352 11.77 -0.55 4.44
C LEU A 352 11.40 0.93 4.64
N THR A 353 10.50 1.22 5.58
CA THR A 353 10.06 2.58 5.92
C THR A 353 10.70 3.07 7.22
N SER A 354 10.71 2.24 8.27
CA SER A 354 11.19 2.63 9.61
C SER A 354 12.71 2.72 9.71
N ALA A 355 13.44 1.84 9.02
CA ALA A 355 14.90 1.80 8.97
C ALA A 355 15.46 2.29 7.61
N ARG A 356 14.63 2.99 6.82
CA ARG A 356 14.92 3.40 5.44
C ARG A 356 16.29 4.07 5.26
N SER A 357 16.60 5.06 6.11
CA SER A 357 17.85 5.82 6.01
C SER A 357 19.08 4.98 6.40
N GLU A 358 18.95 4.06 7.36
CA GLU A 358 20.02 3.13 7.74
C GLU A 358 20.31 2.14 6.60
N ILE A 359 19.25 1.55 6.02
CA ILE A 359 19.34 0.65 4.86
C ILE A 359 20.04 1.37 3.69
N ALA A 360 19.67 2.62 3.42
CA ALA A 360 20.27 3.40 2.34
C ALA A 360 21.76 3.72 2.60
N ALA A 361 22.11 4.09 3.83
CA ALA A 361 23.50 4.32 4.22
C ALA A 361 24.38 3.07 4.04
N ASP A 362 23.90 1.91 4.47
CA ASP A 362 24.60 0.63 4.30
C ASP A 362 24.78 0.28 2.81
N PHE A 363 23.75 0.53 1.98
CA PHE A 363 23.85 0.36 0.53
C PHE A 363 24.94 1.23 -0.08
N VAL A 364 24.98 2.52 0.27
CA VAL A 364 25.99 3.47 -0.25
C VAL A 364 27.39 3.02 0.16
N ALA A 365 27.57 2.57 1.40
CA ALA A 365 28.85 2.07 1.89
C ALA A 365 29.33 0.83 1.12
N LEU A 366 28.43 -0.13 0.84
CA LEU A 366 28.75 -1.32 0.05
C LEU A 366 29.06 -0.98 -1.41
N LEU A 367 28.25 -0.12 -2.04
CA LEU A 367 28.48 0.32 -3.42
C LEU A 367 29.81 1.07 -3.55
N ARG A 368 30.12 1.97 -2.61
CA ARG A 368 31.41 2.67 -2.55
C ARG A 368 32.56 1.68 -2.45
N ARG A 369 32.46 0.67 -1.58
CA ARG A 369 33.49 -0.36 -1.40
C ARG A 369 33.72 -1.18 -2.67
N GLU A 370 32.65 -1.50 -3.39
CA GLU A 370 32.74 -2.26 -4.64
C GLU A 370 33.31 -1.43 -5.80
N VAL A 371 33.04 -0.12 -5.83
CA VAL A 371 33.54 0.78 -6.89
C VAL A 371 34.99 1.26 -6.63
N LYS A 372 35.37 1.49 -5.37
CA LYS A 372 36.71 1.98 -5.00
C LYS A 372 37.71 0.88 -4.64
N GLY A 373 37.25 -0.35 -4.39
CA GLY A 373 38.07 -1.51 -4.04
C GLY A 373 38.50 -2.31 -5.25
#